data_AF-A0AA91GVQ6-F1
#
_entry.id   AF-A0AA91GVQ6-F1
#
_cell.length_a   1.000
_cell.length_b   1.000
_cell.length_c   1.000
_cell.angle_alpha   90.00
_cell.angle_beta   90.00
_cell.angle_gamma   90.00
#
_symmetry.space_group_name_H-M   'P 1'
#
loop_
_entity.id
_entity.type
_entity.pdbx_description
1 polymer ?
#
loop_
_entity_poly.entity_id
_entity_poly.type
_entity_poly.pdbx_seq_one_letter_code
_entity_poly.pdbx_strand_id
1 'polypeptide(L)'
;MANSSNQVKHNPRALCQVYFTLAKRWARFSLVCKLAGFLVGVLTVLLPLVPAYAPVLVFMLAMMADWLAWRSDTHKGIAEAWLRKLDGRDSFDWAISGAELSDLLMRSPSKVDKLVIAKALSEEYFASKEPPGTTRALENLQESAWWSKHLSERMRNYYLALPCLLVASAVLVLLISVQAIDNKQTLSSLGRIVTSVLTLVFSLNLFRSVLGYHNFSLKAGQIEKSTENLLASQGVQESEAIKLMSEYQLARASAPLIPTWLWNRMEGELNATWKQYRRQ
;
A
#
# COMPACT_ATOMS: atom_id res chain seq x y z
N MET A 1 39.04 -1.92 9.98
CA MET A 1 39.42 -0.67 9.28
C MET A 1 38.15 0.13 9.05
N ALA A 2 38.03 1.27 9.71
CA ALA A 2 36.83 2.11 9.69
C ALA A 2 36.61 2.67 8.29
N ASN A 3 35.53 2.25 7.62
CA ASN A 3 35.21 2.73 6.29
C ASN A 3 34.67 4.16 6.40
N SER A 4 35.37 5.04 5.71
CA SER A 4 35.08 6.46 5.54
C SER A 4 33.60 6.72 5.31
N SER A 5 33.05 7.62 6.12
CA SER A 5 31.68 8.08 6.10
C SER A 5 31.23 8.50 4.69
N ASN A 6 30.46 7.64 4.02
CA ASN A 6 29.45 8.08 3.08
C ASN A 6 28.41 8.86 3.90
N GLN A 7 28.68 10.14 4.16
CA GLN A 7 27.71 11.05 4.74
C GLN A 7 26.58 11.22 3.72
N VAL A 8 25.58 10.35 3.79
CA VAL A 8 24.31 10.59 3.12
C VAL A 8 23.79 11.90 3.69
N LYS A 9 23.61 12.92 2.83
CA LYS A 9 23.11 14.25 3.20
C LYS A 9 21.78 14.19 3.98
N HIS A 10 21.08 13.07 3.87
CA HIS A 10 19.76 12.81 4.44
C HIS A 10 19.70 11.42 5.07
N ASN A 11 18.97 11.28 6.18
CA ASN A 11 18.74 9.97 6.80
C ASN A 11 18.02 9.04 5.79
N PRO A 12 18.61 7.88 5.41
CA PRO A 12 18.03 6.92 4.48
C PRO A 12 16.59 6.49 4.81
N ARG A 13 16.26 6.38 6.11
CA ARG A 13 14.90 6.03 6.56
C ARG A 13 13.90 7.15 6.25
N ALA A 14 14.32 8.40 6.41
CA ALA A 14 13.49 9.56 6.08
C ALA A 14 13.20 9.62 4.57
N LEU A 15 14.21 9.36 3.73
CA LEU A 15 14.05 9.23 2.28
C LEU A 15 13.01 8.14 1.94
N CYS A 16 13.14 6.95 2.52
CA CYS A 16 12.20 5.85 2.36
C CYS A 16 10.75 6.26 2.69
N GLN A 17 10.54 6.92 3.83
CA GLN A 17 9.19 7.38 4.23
C GLN A 17 8.62 8.45 3.29
N VAL A 18 9.45 9.36 2.79
CA VAL A 18 9.03 10.37 1.82
C VAL A 18 8.55 9.69 0.54
N TYR A 19 9.26 8.68 0.05
CA TYR A 19 8.83 7.91 -1.12
C TYR A 19 7.50 7.21 -0.93
N PHE A 20 7.28 6.54 0.21
CA PHE A 20 5.96 5.98 0.51
C PHE A 20 4.87 7.04 0.60
N THR A 21 5.18 8.22 1.13
CA THR A 21 4.21 9.33 1.23
C THR A 21 3.85 9.87 -0.15
N LEU A 22 4.84 10.01 -1.04
CA LEU A 22 4.63 10.41 -2.44
C LEU A 22 3.81 9.36 -3.18
N ALA A 23 4.15 8.07 -3.06
CA ALA A 23 3.39 6.98 -3.68
C ALA A 23 1.91 7.05 -3.25
N LYS A 24 1.64 7.15 -1.94
CA LYS A 24 0.27 7.30 -1.42
C LYS A 24 -0.43 8.57 -1.92
N ARG A 25 0.29 9.68 -2.14
CA ARG A 25 -0.28 10.92 -2.69
C ARG A 25 -0.68 10.74 -4.15
N TRP A 26 0.18 10.17 -4.98
CA TRP A 26 -0.13 9.89 -6.39
C TRP A 26 -1.26 8.88 -6.54
N ALA A 27 -1.30 7.83 -5.70
CA ALA A 27 -2.41 6.89 -5.66
C ALA A 27 -3.75 7.58 -5.33
N ARG A 28 -3.76 8.52 -4.37
CA ARG A 28 -4.95 9.33 -4.06
C ARG A 28 -5.37 10.21 -5.24
N PHE A 29 -4.44 10.86 -5.92
CA PHE A 29 -4.78 11.67 -7.09
C PHE A 29 -5.33 10.82 -8.24
N SER A 30 -4.76 9.64 -8.49
CA SER A 30 -5.31 8.67 -9.44
C SER A 30 -6.76 8.32 -9.10
N LEU A 31 -7.03 7.99 -7.82
CA LEU A 31 -8.39 7.70 -7.35
C LEU A 31 -9.35 8.88 -7.58
N VAL A 32 -8.92 10.10 -7.26
CA VAL A 32 -9.72 11.32 -7.47
C VAL A 32 -10.04 11.52 -8.96
N CYS A 33 -9.07 11.30 -9.86
CA CYS A 33 -9.32 11.38 -11.30
C CYS A 33 -10.32 10.33 -11.79
N LYS A 34 -10.25 9.08 -11.29
CA LYS A 34 -11.23 8.03 -11.62
C LYS A 34 -12.63 8.40 -11.14
N LEU A 35 -12.74 8.89 -9.91
CA LEU A 35 -14.02 9.33 -9.35
C LEU A 35 -14.57 10.55 -10.08
N ALA A 36 -13.73 11.53 -10.45
CA ALA A 36 -14.13 12.69 -11.23
C ALA A 36 -14.65 12.29 -12.62
N GLY A 37 -13.95 11.38 -13.32
CA GLY A 37 -14.40 10.86 -14.61
C GLY A 37 -15.75 10.14 -14.51
N PHE A 38 -15.94 9.35 -13.45
CA PHE A 38 -17.22 8.71 -13.17
C PHE A 38 -18.35 9.73 -12.89
N LEU A 39 -18.09 10.75 -12.07
CA LEU A 39 -19.08 11.79 -11.78
C LEU A 39 -19.48 12.57 -13.03
N VAL A 40 -18.52 12.93 -13.90
CA VAL A 40 -18.81 13.54 -15.20
C VAL A 40 -19.69 12.61 -16.03
N GLY A 41 -19.38 11.32 -16.08
CA GLY A 41 -20.19 10.30 -16.76
C GLY A 41 -21.64 10.27 -16.25
N VAL A 42 -21.85 10.21 -14.93
CA VAL A 42 -23.20 10.22 -14.34
C VAL A 42 -23.95 11.52 -14.64
N LEU A 43 -23.27 12.67 -14.54
CA LEU A 43 -23.87 13.96 -14.83
C LEU A 43 -24.32 14.08 -16.30
N THR A 44 -23.57 13.49 -17.25
CA THR A 44 -23.99 13.48 -18.67
C THR A 44 -25.27 12.70 -18.93
N VAL A 45 -25.53 11.68 -18.12
CA VAL A 45 -26.75 10.87 -18.23
C VAL A 45 -27.95 11.60 -17.64
N LEU A 46 -27.74 12.34 -16.54
CA LEU A 46 -28.83 13.03 -15.82
C LEU A 46 -29.16 14.41 -16.39
N LEU A 47 -28.18 15.12 -16.93
CA LEU A 47 -28.34 16.50 -17.39
C LEU A 47 -28.15 16.56 -18.92
N PRO A 48 -29.18 16.92 -19.70
CA PRO A 48 -29.06 17.12 -21.15
C PRO A 48 -28.19 18.34 -21.52
N LEU A 49 -27.75 19.11 -20.52
CA LEU A 49 -26.92 20.31 -20.65
C LEU A 49 -25.42 20.03 -20.81
N VAL A 50 -24.98 18.77 -20.70
CA VAL A 50 -23.54 18.48 -20.78
C VAL A 50 -23.09 18.47 -22.25
N PRO A 51 -22.00 19.22 -22.59
CA PRO A 51 -21.55 19.33 -23.97
C PRO A 51 -21.14 17.99 -24.59
N ALA A 52 -21.28 17.88 -25.92
CA ALA A 52 -20.92 16.70 -26.73
C ALA A 52 -19.47 16.18 -26.50
N TYR A 53 -18.61 17.01 -25.93
CA TYR A 53 -17.21 16.69 -25.62
C TYR A 53 -17.00 15.95 -24.28
N ALA A 54 -18.05 15.69 -23.50
CA ALA A 54 -17.89 15.01 -22.20
C ALA A 54 -17.24 13.63 -22.27
N PRO A 55 -17.50 12.75 -23.27
CA PRO A 55 -16.77 11.50 -23.41
C PRO A 55 -15.26 11.71 -23.57
N VAL A 56 -14.85 12.77 -24.29
CA VAL A 56 -13.43 13.13 -24.44
C VAL A 56 -12.83 13.53 -23.10
N LEU A 57 -13.55 14.31 -22.29
CA LEU A 57 -13.10 14.68 -20.94
C LEU A 57 -12.96 13.45 -20.03
N VAL A 58 -13.93 12.54 -20.04
CA VAL A 58 -13.87 11.28 -19.26
C VAL A 58 -12.68 10.44 -19.68
N PHE A 59 -12.43 10.32 -20.99
CA PHE A 59 -11.27 9.61 -21.52
C PHE A 59 -9.95 10.25 -21.06
N MET A 60 -9.81 11.57 -21.14
CA MET A 60 -8.62 12.29 -20.67
C MET A 60 -8.39 12.10 -19.17
N LEU A 61 -9.46 12.11 -18.36
CA LEU A 61 -9.37 11.84 -16.92
C LEU A 61 -8.95 10.41 -16.62
N ALA A 62 -9.44 9.42 -17.39
CA ALA A 62 -9.04 8.03 -17.26
C ALA A 62 -7.55 7.83 -17.60
N MET A 63 -7.09 8.38 -18.73
CA MET A 63 -5.67 8.34 -19.10
C MET A 63 -4.78 9.00 -18.03
N MET A 64 -5.19 10.17 -17.53
CA MET A 64 -4.48 10.85 -16.45
C MET A 64 -4.45 9.98 -15.19
N ALA A 65 -5.56 9.34 -14.83
CA ALA A 65 -5.61 8.47 -13.65
C ALA A 65 -4.62 7.29 -13.75
N ASP A 66 -4.52 6.63 -14.90
CA ASP A 66 -3.60 5.51 -15.09
C ASP A 66 -2.13 5.96 -15.12
N TRP A 67 -1.85 7.13 -15.70
CA TRP A 67 -0.52 7.75 -15.61
C TRP A 67 -0.12 8.06 -14.16
N LEU A 68 -1.04 8.61 -13.36
CA LEU A 68 -0.83 8.87 -11.94
C LEU A 68 -0.64 7.57 -11.12
N ALA A 69 -1.36 6.50 -11.48
CA ALA A 69 -1.19 5.19 -10.86
C ALA A 69 0.21 4.61 -11.15
N TRP A 70 0.66 4.68 -12.40
CA TRP A 70 2.01 4.26 -12.79
C TRP A 70 3.10 5.05 -12.04
N ARG A 71 2.92 6.36 -11.87
CA ARG A 71 3.81 7.21 -11.05
C ARG A 71 3.84 6.76 -9.58
N SER A 72 2.68 6.43 -9.02
CA SER A 72 2.58 5.87 -7.66
C SER A 72 3.40 4.59 -7.52
N ASP A 73 3.24 3.64 -8.45
CA ASP A 73 3.93 2.34 -8.41
C ASP A 73 5.44 2.50 -8.57
N THR A 74 5.89 3.45 -9.40
CA THR A 74 7.32 3.77 -9.54
C THR A 74 7.91 4.25 -8.21
N HIS A 75 7.22 5.18 -7.52
CA HIS A 75 7.68 5.67 -6.21
C HIS A 75 7.63 4.59 -5.13
N LYS A 76 6.61 3.72 -5.15
CA LYS A 76 6.54 2.55 -4.27
C LYS A 76 7.74 1.62 -4.50
N GLY A 77 8.09 1.33 -5.75
CA GLY A 77 9.23 0.48 -6.10
C GLY A 77 10.56 1.03 -5.56
N ILE A 78 10.76 2.35 -5.65
CA ILE A 78 11.93 3.01 -5.07
C ILE A 78 11.91 2.91 -3.54
N ALA A 79 10.75 3.14 -2.91
CA ALA A 79 10.59 3.02 -1.46
C ALA A 79 10.93 1.62 -0.96
N GLU A 80 10.44 0.57 -1.63
CA GLU A 80 10.73 -0.83 -1.29
C GLU A 80 12.20 -1.17 -1.54
N ALA A 81 12.86 -0.60 -2.55
CA ALA A 81 14.29 -0.80 -2.77
C ALA A 81 15.12 -0.23 -1.60
N TRP A 82 14.80 0.98 -1.14
CA TRP A 82 15.39 1.56 0.06
C TRP A 82 15.11 0.71 1.29
N LEU A 83 13.85 0.33 1.49
CA LEU A 83 13.41 -0.40 2.66
C LEU A 83 14.10 -1.76 2.79
N ARG A 84 14.28 -2.49 1.69
CA ARG A 84 15.02 -3.78 1.69
C ARG A 84 16.46 -3.62 2.19
N LYS A 85 17.15 -2.56 1.77
CA LYS A 85 18.53 -2.27 2.21
C LYS A 85 18.58 -1.83 3.67
N LEU A 86 17.59 -1.05 4.09
CA LEU A 86 17.47 -0.61 5.48
C LEU A 86 17.17 -1.77 6.42
N ASP A 87 16.24 -2.65 6.04
CA ASP A 87 15.94 -3.84 6.84
C ASP A 87 17.22 -4.70 6.99
N GLY A 88 18.01 -4.89 5.92
CA GLY A 88 19.27 -5.65 5.99
C GLY A 88 20.33 -5.01 6.90
N ARG A 89 20.47 -3.67 6.84
CA ARG A 89 21.35 -2.91 7.72
C ARG A 89 20.88 -2.98 9.18
N ASP A 90 19.60 -2.74 9.43
CA ASP A 90 19.05 -2.65 10.79
C ASP A 90 18.99 -4.04 11.48
N SER A 91 18.97 -5.13 10.70
CA SER A 91 18.94 -6.51 11.21
C SER A 91 20.32 -7.19 11.29
N PHE A 92 21.14 -7.10 10.22
CA PHE A 92 22.42 -7.82 10.11
C PHE A 92 23.66 -6.92 10.13
N ASP A 93 23.48 -5.60 10.29
CA ASP A 93 24.56 -4.60 10.16
C ASP A 93 25.26 -4.62 8.78
N TRP A 94 24.53 -5.01 7.74
CA TRP A 94 25.05 -4.99 6.38
C TRP A 94 25.32 -3.55 5.93
N ALA A 95 26.58 -3.29 5.58
CA ALA A 95 26.98 -2.02 5.00
C ALA A 95 26.29 -1.81 3.63
N ILE A 96 25.67 -0.65 3.45
CA ILE A 96 25.14 -0.24 2.15
C ILE A 96 26.34 0.26 1.33
N SER A 97 26.64 -0.38 0.21
CA SER A 97 27.78 0.01 -0.60
C SER A 97 27.58 1.40 -1.23
N GLY A 98 28.67 2.12 -1.48
CA GLY A 98 28.60 3.43 -2.14
C GLY A 98 27.98 3.37 -3.54
N ALA A 99 28.21 2.28 -4.27
CA ALA A 99 27.62 2.04 -5.58
C ALA A 99 26.09 1.90 -5.48
N GLU A 100 25.58 1.07 -4.57
CA GLU A 100 24.14 0.91 -4.34
C GLU A 100 23.48 2.20 -3.87
N LEU A 101 24.14 2.92 -2.96
CA LEU A 101 23.69 4.22 -2.49
C LEU A 101 23.58 5.21 -3.66
N SER A 102 24.59 5.24 -4.54
CA SER A 102 24.59 6.12 -5.71
C SER A 102 23.48 5.77 -6.71
N ASP A 103 23.22 4.48 -6.96
CA ASP A 103 22.11 4.04 -7.82
C ASP A 103 20.75 4.42 -7.23
N LEU A 104 20.57 4.23 -5.92
CA LEU A 104 19.35 4.62 -5.20
C LEU A 104 19.14 6.15 -5.21
N LEU A 105 20.21 6.93 -5.09
CA LEU A 105 20.16 8.40 -5.17
C LEU A 105 19.94 8.90 -6.60
N MET A 106 20.49 8.24 -7.62
CA MET A 106 20.23 8.58 -9.02
C MET A 106 18.77 8.36 -9.41
N ARG A 107 18.13 7.34 -8.82
CA ARG A 107 16.69 7.11 -8.96
C ARG A 107 15.84 8.12 -8.17
N SER A 108 16.46 8.95 -7.34
CA SER A 108 15.81 9.92 -6.47
C SER A 108 15.69 11.29 -7.14
N PRO A 109 14.49 11.83 -7.41
CA PRO A 109 14.37 13.18 -7.97
C PRO A 109 14.93 14.23 -7.01
N SER A 110 15.67 15.20 -7.52
CA SER A 110 16.30 16.30 -6.75
C SER A 110 15.33 17.14 -5.90
N LYS A 111 14.02 17.06 -6.16
CA LYS A 111 12.98 17.74 -5.37
C LYS A 111 12.63 17.02 -4.06
N VAL A 112 13.07 15.78 -3.86
CA VAL A 112 12.77 14.96 -2.67
C VAL A 112 13.61 15.41 -1.46
N ASP A 113 14.83 15.91 -1.68
CA ASP A 113 15.73 16.41 -0.63
C ASP A 113 15.10 17.50 0.23
N LYS A 114 14.28 18.38 -0.38
CA LYS A 114 13.55 19.45 0.33
C LYS A 114 12.44 18.92 1.25
N LEU A 115 11.89 17.74 0.96
CA LEU A 115 10.83 17.12 1.76
C LEU A 115 11.38 16.33 2.96
N VAL A 116 12.64 15.90 2.90
CA VAL A 116 13.30 15.13 3.96
C VAL A 116 13.62 16.00 5.19
N ILE A 117 14.02 17.25 4.95
CA ILE A 117 14.42 18.20 6.02
C ILE A 117 13.29 18.48 7.03
N ALA A 118 12.03 18.28 6.64
CA ALA A 118 10.87 18.59 7.47
C ALA A 118 10.49 17.50 8.50
N LYS A 119 11.10 16.30 8.44
CA LYS A 119 10.67 15.17 9.28
C LYS A 119 11.86 14.55 10.01
N ALA A 120 12.15 15.07 11.20
CA ALA A 120 13.06 14.42 12.14
C ALA A 120 12.45 13.07 12.53
N LEU A 121 13.21 11.99 12.35
CA LEU A 121 12.83 10.65 12.78
C LEU A 121 13.62 10.29 14.04
N SER A 122 12.93 9.77 15.05
CA SER A 122 13.51 9.18 16.25
C SER A 122 14.34 7.94 15.90
N GLU A 123 15.39 7.70 16.67
CA GLU A 123 16.49 6.77 16.35
C GLU A 123 16.15 5.26 16.47
N GLU A 124 14.95 4.87 16.94
CA GLU A 124 14.56 3.46 17.09
C GLU A 124 13.31 3.12 16.28
N TYR A 125 13.48 2.39 15.16
CA TYR A 125 12.39 1.95 14.29
C TYR A 125 11.79 0.59 14.69
N PHE A 126 12.61 -0.31 15.25
CA PHE A 126 12.23 -1.65 15.70
C PHE A 126 12.23 -1.75 17.22
N ALA A 127 11.40 -2.61 17.79
CA ALA A 127 11.36 -2.85 19.23
C ALA A 127 12.48 -3.77 19.75
N SER A 128 13.13 -4.54 18.87
CA SER A 128 14.25 -5.42 19.25
C SER A 128 15.47 -4.61 19.69
N LYS A 129 16.05 -5.01 20.81
CA LYS A 129 17.28 -4.45 21.38
C LYS A 129 18.48 -5.40 21.28
N GLU A 130 18.29 -6.54 20.61
CA GLU A 130 19.34 -7.52 20.40
C GLU A 130 20.46 -6.93 19.53
N PRO A 131 21.71 -7.40 19.69
CA PRO A 131 22.79 -7.03 18.79
C PRO A 131 22.46 -7.47 17.35
N PRO A 132 23.01 -6.78 16.33
CA PRO A 132 22.82 -7.21 14.95
C PRO A 132 23.20 -8.68 14.74
N GLY A 133 22.37 -9.41 14.00
CA GLY A 133 22.51 -10.84 13.78
C GLY A 133 21.18 -11.53 13.52
N THR A 134 21.24 -12.86 13.42
CA THR A 134 20.08 -13.72 13.07
C THR A 134 18.89 -13.51 13.99
N THR A 135 19.10 -13.44 15.31
CA THR A 135 18.01 -13.25 16.28
C THR A 135 17.31 -11.90 16.08
N ARG A 136 18.06 -10.80 15.97
CA ARG A 136 17.50 -9.48 15.70
C ARG A 136 16.76 -9.43 14.38
N ALA A 137 17.29 -10.10 13.35
CA ALA A 137 16.62 -10.21 12.05
C ALA A 137 15.24 -10.88 12.17
N LEU A 138 15.16 -12.01 12.88
CA LEU A 138 13.92 -12.72 13.09
C LEU A 138 12.94 -11.93 13.97
N GLU A 139 13.38 -11.26 15.03
CA GLU A 139 12.52 -10.42 15.87
C GLU A 139 11.93 -9.23 15.11
N ASN A 140 12.77 -8.49 14.38
CA ASN A 140 12.33 -7.36 13.54
C ASN A 140 11.35 -7.83 12.45
N LEU A 141 11.61 -9.02 11.88
CA LEU A 141 10.77 -9.63 10.87
C LEU A 141 9.43 -10.08 11.46
N GLN A 142 9.43 -10.70 12.63
CA GLN A 142 8.22 -11.11 13.34
C GLN A 142 7.34 -9.90 13.66
N GLU A 143 7.93 -8.81 14.18
CA GLU A 143 7.23 -7.55 14.44
C GLU A 143 6.59 -6.98 13.16
N SER A 144 7.37 -6.89 12.10
CA SER A 144 6.91 -6.39 10.81
C SER A 144 5.80 -7.24 10.21
N ALA A 145 5.94 -8.57 10.29
CA ALA A 145 4.98 -9.54 9.79
C ALA A 145 3.68 -9.47 10.59
N TRP A 146 3.76 -9.41 11.91
CA TRP A 146 2.61 -9.31 12.81
C TRP A 146 1.79 -8.04 12.52
N TRP A 147 2.42 -6.87 12.42
CA TRP A 147 1.71 -5.63 12.03
C TRP A 147 1.09 -5.73 10.64
N SER A 148 1.85 -6.24 9.67
CA SER A 148 1.42 -6.35 8.28
C SER A 148 0.21 -7.26 8.12
N LYS A 149 0.17 -8.38 8.85
CA LYS A 149 -0.93 -9.35 8.86
C LYS A 149 -2.25 -8.68 9.21
N HIS A 150 -2.29 -7.98 10.34
CA HIS A 150 -3.50 -7.37 10.90
C HIS A 150 -3.96 -6.14 10.11
N LEU A 151 -3.03 -5.28 9.68
CA LEU A 151 -3.35 -4.12 8.85
C LEU A 151 -3.95 -4.56 7.50
N SER A 152 -3.36 -5.57 6.88
CA SER A 152 -3.83 -6.09 5.58
C SER A 152 -5.16 -6.80 5.71
N GLU A 153 -5.38 -7.55 6.79
CA GLU A 153 -6.68 -8.18 7.07
C GLU A 153 -7.79 -7.14 7.23
N ARG A 154 -7.53 -6.06 7.98
CA ARG A 154 -8.51 -4.98 8.14
C ARG A 154 -8.81 -4.31 6.80
N MET A 155 -7.79 -4.07 5.98
CA MET A 155 -7.97 -3.50 4.64
C MET A 155 -8.74 -4.42 3.69
N ARG A 156 -8.48 -5.73 3.74
CA ARG A 156 -9.25 -6.73 2.98
C ARG A 156 -10.73 -6.58 3.27
N ASN A 157 -11.11 -6.49 4.54
CA ASN A 157 -12.51 -6.40 4.93
C ASN A 157 -13.16 -5.09 4.42
N TYR A 158 -12.47 -3.96 4.47
CA TYR A 158 -12.98 -2.71 3.87
C TYR A 158 -13.13 -2.78 2.36
N TYR A 159 -12.12 -3.32 1.67
CA TYR A 159 -12.12 -3.46 0.22
C TYR A 159 -13.08 -4.55 -0.28
N LEU A 160 -13.53 -5.46 0.59
CA LEU A 160 -14.58 -6.44 0.28
C LEU A 160 -15.97 -5.85 0.53
N ALA A 161 -16.18 -5.20 1.68
CA ALA A 161 -17.47 -4.63 2.05
C ALA A 161 -17.94 -3.55 1.07
N LEU A 162 -17.04 -2.67 0.63
CA LEU A 162 -17.36 -1.57 -0.28
C LEU A 162 -17.94 -2.03 -1.63
N PRO A 163 -17.26 -2.89 -2.44
CA PRO A 163 -17.81 -3.35 -3.71
C PRO A 163 -19.04 -4.23 -3.52
N CYS A 164 -19.11 -5.07 -2.48
CA CYS A 164 -20.31 -5.85 -2.20
C CYS A 164 -21.53 -4.93 -1.95
N LEU A 165 -21.36 -3.87 -1.15
CA LEU A 165 -22.41 -2.89 -0.90
C LEU A 165 -22.80 -2.14 -2.18
N LEU A 166 -21.83 -1.72 -3.01
CA LEU A 166 -22.10 -1.03 -4.26
C LEU A 166 -22.83 -1.90 -5.29
N VAL A 167 -22.44 -3.17 -5.41
CA VAL A 167 -23.12 -4.12 -6.31
C VAL A 167 -24.52 -4.44 -5.80
N ALA A 168 -24.68 -4.71 -4.50
CA ALA A 168 -25.98 -5.00 -3.90
C ALA A 168 -26.95 -3.82 -4.05
N SER A 169 -26.48 -2.59 -3.79
CA SER A 169 -27.31 -1.38 -3.96
C SER A 169 -27.65 -1.13 -5.43
N ALA A 170 -26.71 -1.34 -6.35
CA ALA A 170 -26.93 -1.20 -7.78
C ALA A 170 -28.01 -2.17 -8.31
N VAL A 171 -27.96 -3.44 -7.87
CA VAL A 171 -28.98 -4.46 -8.22
C VAL A 171 -30.33 -4.09 -7.62
N LEU A 172 -30.37 -3.68 -6.34
CA LEU A 172 -31.60 -3.28 -5.67
C LEU A 172 -32.28 -2.10 -6.38
N VAL A 173 -31.52 -1.07 -6.74
CA VAL A 173 -32.02 0.09 -7.48
C VAL A 173 -32.60 -0.34 -8.82
N LEU A 174 -31.94 -1.25 -9.54
CA LEU A 174 -32.43 -1.74 -10.82
C LEU A 174 -33.75 -2.49 -10.67
N LEU A 175 -33.87 -3.39 -9.67
CA LEU A 175 -35.09 -4.15 -9.40
C LEU A 175 -36.28 -3.23 -9.07
N ILE A 176 -36.07 -2.25 -8.19
CA ILE A 176 -37.11 -1.27 -7.83
C ILE A 176 -37.49 -0.43 -9.05
N SER A 177 -36.51 0.01 -9.85
CA SER A 177 -36.75 0.87 -11.02
C SER A 177 -37.60 0.18 -12.08
N VAL A 178 -37.40 -1.12 -12.30
CA VAL A 178 -38.17 -1.91 -13.29
C VAL A 178 -39.65 -2.00 -12.89
N GLN A 179 -39.96 -2.03 -11.59
CA GLN A 179 -41.33 -2.14 -11.10
C GLN A 179 -42.03 -0.78 -10.91
N ALA A 180 -41.27 0.27 -10.59
CA ALA A 180 -41.82 1.56 -10.19
C ALA A 180 -41.85 2.63 -11.29
N ILE A 181 -41.13 2.45 -12.41
CA ILE A 181 -40.93 3.49 -13.42
C ILE A 181 -41.45 3.04 -14.78
N ASP A 182 -42.57 3.63 -15.20
CA ASP A 182 -43.15 3.41 -16.54
C ASP A 182 -42.47 4.23 -17.65
N ASN A 183 -41.79 5.32 -17.29
CA ASN A 183 -41.09 6.16 -18.25
C ASN A 183 -39.81 5.47 -18.75
N LYS A 184 -39.86 4.98 -20.00
CA LYS A 184 -38.75 4.29 -20.69
C LYS A 184 -37.45 5.11 -20.73
N GLN A 185 -37.53 6.45 -20.83
CA GLN A 185 -36.34 7.31 -20.88
C GLN A 185 -35.64 7.40 -19.52
N THR A 186 -36.41 7.51 -18.44
CA THR A 186 -35.89 7.49 -17.06
C THR A 186 -35.29 6.12 -16.74
N LEU A 187 -35.97 5.04 -17.12
CA LEU A 187 -35.47 3.67 -16.93
C LEU A 187 -34.15 3.42 -17.67
N SER A 188 -34.02 3.90 -18.92
CA SER A 188 -32.77 3.81 -19.68
C SER A 188 -31.63 4.59 -19.01
N SER A 189 -31.92 5.79 -18.49
CA SER A 189 -30.93 6.63 -17.80
C SER A 189 -30.44 5.97 -16.51
N LEU A 190 -31.35 5.40 -15.71
CA LEU A 190 -30.99 4.64 -14.51
C LEU A 190 -30.15 3.40 -14.83
N GLY A 191 -30.50 2.67 -15.89
CA GLY A 191 -29.70 1.54 -16.37
C GLY A 191 -28.25 1.94 -16.67
N ARG A 192 -28.04 3.09 -17.33
CA ARG A 192 -26.70 3.63 -17.62
C ARG A 192 -25.92 4.02 -16.36
N ILE A 193 -26.59 4.56 -15.34
CA ILE A 193 -25.95 4.90 -14.06
C ILE A 193 -25.53 3.62 -13.34
N VAL A 194 -26.41 2.62 -13.27
CA VAL A 194 -26.13 1.33 -12.65
C VAL A 194 -24.96 0.63 -13.34
N THR A 195 -24.95 0.55 -14.67
CA THR A 195 -23.83 -0.04 -15.40
C THR A 195 -22.54 0.73 -15.18
N SER A 196 -22.59 2.08 -15.12
CA SER A 196 -21.41 2.91 -14.81
C SER A 196 -20.85 2.63 -13.41
N VAL A 197 -21.71 2.45 -12.40
CA VAL A 197 -21.29 2.10 -11.02
C VAL A 197 -20.59 0.73 -11.03
N LEU A 198 -21.17 -0.25 -11.72
CA LEU A 198 -20.56 -1.59 -11.83
C LEU A 198 -19.21 -1.51 -12.55
N THR A 199 -19.11 -0.76 -13.66
CA THR A 199 -17.84 -0.55 -14.36
C THR A 199 -16.80 0.16 -13.48
N LEU A 200 -17.22 1.12 -12.65
CA LEU A 200 -16.32 1.80 -11.71
C LEU A 200 -15.71 0.81 -10.71
N VAL A 201 -16.50 -0.12 -10.15
CA VAL A 201 -16.00 -1.15 -9.23
C VAL A 201 -14.84 -1.94 -9.85
N PHE A 202 -14.97 -2.31 -11.13
CA PHE A 202 -13.91 -3.01 -11.86
C PHE A 202 -12.73 -2.09 -12.22
N SER A 203 -12.99 -0.85 -12.66
CA SER A 203 -11.95 0.14 -13.01
C SER A 203 -11.05 0.53 -11.83
N LEU A 204 -11.62 0.52 -10.62
CA LEU A 204 -10.89 0.75 -9.37
C LEU A 204 -10.05 -0.47 -8.93
N ASN A 205 -10.14 -1.62 -9.61
CA ASN A 205 -9.43 -2.84 -9.25
C ASN A 205 -9.67 -3.27 -7.79
N LEU A 206 -10.89 -3.06 -7.27
CA LEU A 206 -11.21 -3.33 -5.86
C LEU A 206 -11.01 -4.81 -5.52
N PHE A 207 -11.50 -5.72 -6.37
CA PHE A 207 -11.33 -7.17 -6.20
C PHE A 207 -9.86 -7.60 -6.21
N ARG A 208 -9.06 -7.05 -7.14
CA ARG A 208 -7.62 -7.32 -7.19
C ARG A 208 -6.92 -6.84 -5.91
N SER A 209 -7.36 -5.70 -5.37
CA SER A 209 -6.85 -5.18 -4.09
C SER A 209 -7.23 -6.08 -2.91
N VAL A 210 -8.46 -6.60 -2.86
CA VAL A 210 -8.89 -7.60 -1.86
C VAL A 210 -7.97 -8.81 -1.87
N LEU A 211 -7.73 -9.39 -3.05
CA LEU A 211 -6.83 -10.54 -3.21
C LEU A 211 -5.40 -10.20 -2.77
N GLY A 212 -4.90 -9.02 -3.14
CA GLY A 212 -3.58 -8.55 -2.74
C GLY A 212 -3.42 -8.44 -1.22
N TYR A 213 -4.40 -7.82 -0.54
CA TYR A 213 -4.39 -7.72 0.92
C TYR A 213 -4.57 -9.07 1.61
N HIS A 214 -5.43 -9.94 1.07
CA HIS A 214 -5.64 -11.27 1.60
C HIS A 214 -4.37 -12.13 1.52
N ASN A 215 -3.75 -12.19 0.33
CA ASN A 215 -2.53 -12.95 0.12
C ASN A 215 -1.37 -12.43 0.98
N PHE A 216 -1.26 -11.10 1.11
CA PHE A 216 -0.22 -10.51 1.96
C PHE A 216 -0.47 -10.81 3.45
N SER A 217 -1.72 -10.76 3.92
CA SER A 217 -2.08 -11.13 5.29
C SER A 217 -1.73 -12.60 5.59
N LEU A 218 -2.11 -13.52 4.69
CA LEU A 218 -1.77 -14.95 4.82
C LEU A 218 -0.25 -15.17 4.85
N LYS A 219 0.48 -14.56 3.92
CA LYS A 219 1.93 -14.73 3.82
C LYS A 219 2.64 -14.12 5.04
N ALA A 220 2.18 -12.97 5.52
CA ALA A 220 2.69 -12.35 6.74
C ALA A 220 2.45 -13.26 7.97
N GLY A 221 1.27 -13.87 8.10
CA GLY A 221 1.01 -14.84 9.18
C GLY A 221 1.85 -16.12 9.09
N GLN A 222 2.12 -16.61 7.88
CA GLN A 222 3.06 -17.72 7.68
C GLN A 222 4.47 -17.35 8.12
N ILE A 223 4.95 -16.16 7.74
CA ILE A 223 6.28 -15.67 8.11
C ILE A 223 6.40 -15.49 9.62
N GLU A 224 5.40 -14.88 10.27
CA GLU A 224 5.34 -14.74 11.73
C GLU A 224 5.47 -16.10 12.44
N LYS A 225 4.70 -17.10 12.01
CA LYS A 225 4.78 -18.46 12.58
C LYS A 225 6.13 -19.11 12.31
N SER A 226 6.69 -18.93 11.11
CA SER A 226 8.02 -19.43 10.78
C SER A 226 9.12 -18.76 11.61
N THR A 227 9.02 -17.45 11.85
CA THR A 227 9.97 -16.73 12.72
C THR A 227 9.86 -17.20 14.17
N GLU A 228 8.65 -17.44 14.68
CA GLU A 228 8.42 -17.97 16.03
C GLU A 228 9.06 -19.36 16.19
N ASN A 229 8.82 -20.26 15.23
CA ASN A 229 9.43 -21.60 15.25
C ASN A 229 10.95 -21.56 15.18
N LEU A 230 11.54 -20.68 14.37
CA LEU A 230 12.99 -20.54 14.28
C LEU A 230 13.56 -19.96 15.57
N LEU A 231 12.95 -18.92 16.13
CA LEU A 231 13.39 -18.33 17.41
C LEU A 231 13.33 -19.35 18.57
N ALA A 232 12.37 -20.28 18.54
CA ALA A 232 12.28 -21.37 19.50
C ALA A 232 13.29 -22.52 19.26
N SER A 233 13.87 -22.61 18.07
CA SER A 233 14.83 -23.67 17.72
C SER A 233 16.25 -23.32 18.17
N GLN A 234 16.99 -24.31 18.68
CA GLN A 234 18.41 -24.12 19.02
C GLN A 234 19.25 -24.15 17.73
N GLY A 235 19.97 -23.05 17.46
CA GLY A 235 20.94 -22.98 16.36
C GLY A 235 20.36 -22.48 15.03
N VAL A 236 19.70 -21.32 15.05
CA VAL A 236 19.18 -20.68 13.83
C VAL A 236 20.32 -20.32 12.88
N GLN A 237 20.24 -20.81 11.64
CA GLN A 237 21.19 -20.44 10.60
C GLN A 237 20.83 -19.07 10.01
N GLU A 238 21.85 -18.24 9.76
CA GLU A 238 21.67 -16.92 9.15
C GLU A 238 20.98 -16.99 7.76
N SER A 239 21.29 -18.03 6.98
CA SER A 239 20.70 -18.29 5.67
C SER A 239 19.17 -18.45 5.72
N GLU A 240 18.64 -19.05 6.77
CA GLU A 240 17.19 -19.24 6.96
C GLU A 240 16.49 -17.91 7.28
N ALA A 241 17.11 -17.08 8.13
CA ALA A 241 16.60 -15.75 8.42
C ALA A 241 16.60 -14.85 7.17
N ILE A 242 17.68 -14.87 6.39
CA ILE A 242 17.77 -14.13 5.11
C ILE A 242 16.69 -14.60 4.13
N LYS A 243 16.46 -15.92 4.04
CA LYS A 243 15.40 -16.49 3.19
C LYS A 243 14.03 -15.96 3.59
N LEU A 244 13.66 -16.08 4.87
CA LEU A 244 12.34 -15.60 5.34
C LEU A 244 12.17 -14.10 5.16
N MET A 245 13.21 -13.33 5.44
CA MET A 245 13.23 -11.90 5.22
C MET A 245 13.00 -11.55 3.75
N SER A 246 13.66 -12.27 2.83
CA SER A 246 13.48 -12.09 1.39
C SER A 246 12.06 -12.44 0.95
N GLU A 247 11.48 -13.54 1.45
CA GLU A 247 10.09 -13.91 1.18
C GLU A 247 9.10 -12.85 1.65
N TYR A 248 9.32 -12.28 2.83
CA TYR A 248 8.52 -11.18 3.35
C TYR A 248 8.62 -9.93 2.49
N GLN A 249 9.84 -9.54 2.11
CA GLN A 249 10.08 -8.36 1.28
C GLN A 249 9.41 -8.50 -0.10
N LEU A 250 9.45 -9.70 -0.70
CA LEU A 250 8.76 -9.98 -1.96
C LEU A 250 7.23 -9.88 -1.79
N ALA A 251 6.68 -10.46 -0.72
CA ALA A 251 5.27 -10.38 -0.42
C ALA A 251 4.82 -8.92 -0.24
N ARG A 252 5.55 -8.14 0.56
CA ARG A 252 5.30 -6.71 0.82
C ARG A 252 5.38 -5.88 -0.46
N ALA A 253 6.40 -6.09 -1.29
CA ALA A 253 6.56 -5.37 -2.55
C ALA A 253 5.37 -5.60 -3.50
N SER A 254 4.80 -6.80 -3.51
CA SER A 254 3.62 -7.15 -4.32
C SER A 254 2.28 -6.67 -3.74
N ALA A 255 2.22 -6.39 -2.43
CA ALA A 255 0.99 -6.04 -1.73
C ALA A 255 0.49 -4.62 -2.07
N PRO A 256 -0.83 -4.34 -2.07
CA PRO A 256 -1.32 -2.98 -2.25
C PRO A 256 -0.86 -2.06 -1.10
N LEU A 257 -0.73 -0.76 -1.37
CA LEU A 257 -0.28 0.21 -0.37
C LEU A 257 -1.24 0.25 0.83
N ILE A 258 -0.70 0.13 2.04
CA ILE A 258 -1.48 0.32 3.26
C ILE A 258 -1.60 1.83 3.54
N PRO A 259 -2.82 2.38 3.67
CA PRO A 259 -3.01 3.80 3.86
C PRO A 259 -2.61 4.25 5.28
N THR A 260 -2.02 5.44 5.39
CA THR A 260 -1.52 5.97 6.67
C THR A 260 -2.65 6.21 7.69
N TRP A 261 -3.87 6.54 7.24
CA TRP A 261 -5.00 6.72 8.15
C TRP A 261 -5.35 5.45 8.91
N LEU A 262 -5.14 4.27 8.30
CA LEU A 262 -5.40 3.00 8.95
C LEU A 262 -4.38 2.73 10.05
N TRP A 263 -3.10 2.97 9.73
CA TRP A 263 -2.02 2.89 10.73
C TRP A 263 -2.34 3.77 11.93
N ASN A 264 -2.60 5.06 11.72
CA ASN A 264 -2.89 5.99 12.81
C ASN A 264 -4.08 5.57 13.68
N ARG A 265 -5.06 4.86 13.10
CA ARG A 265 -6.22 4.35 13.83
C ARG A 265 -5.90 3.09 14.64
N MET A 266 -5.04 2.22 14.10
CA MET A 266 -4.75 0.90 14.69
C MET A 266 -3.49 0.87 15.54
N GLU A 267 -2.59 1.86 15.42
CA GLU A 267 -1.28 1.88 16.07
C GLU A 267 -1.35 1.65 17.58
N GLY A 268 -2.28 2.31 18.28
CA GLY A 268 -2.45 2.14 19.73
C GLY A 268 -2.83 0.70 20.12
N GLU A 269 -3.81 0.13 19.43
CA GLU A 269 -4.28 -1.25 19.66
C GLU A 269 -3.20 -2.27 19.28
N LEU A 270 -2.54 -2.08 18.13
CA LEU A 270 -1.47 -2.92 17.63
C LEU A 270 -0.27 -2.93 18.59
N ASN A 271 0.16 -1.76 19.07
CA ASN A 271 1.27 -1.66 20.02
C ASN A 271 0.93 -2.29 21.38
N ALA A 272 -0.32 -2.14 21.85
CA ALA A 272 -0.76 -2.73 23.11
C ALA A 272 -0.78 -4.26 23.03
N THR A 273 -1.35 -4.81 21.96
CA THR A 273 -1.45 -6.27 21.75
C THR A 273 -0.12 -6.91 21.38
N TRP A 274 0.74 -6.23 20.62
CA TRP A 274 2.12 -6.67 20.36
C TRP A 274 2.94 -6.80 21.66
N LYS A 275 2.81 -5.84 22.58
CA LYS A 275 3.45 -5.92 23.91
C LYS A 275 2.95 -7.11 24.74
N GLN A 276 1.70 -7.52 24.57
CA GLN A 276 1.17 -8.73 25.22
C GLN A 276 1.71 -10.00 24.56
N TYR A 277 1.74 -10.03 23.22
CA TYR A 277 2.28 -11.15 22.44
C TYR A 277 3.75 -11.43 22.79
N ARG A 278 4.59 -10.39 22.90
CA ARG A 278 6.02 -10.52 23.30
C ARG A 278 6.26 -11.00 24.73
N ARG A 279 5.24 -11.01 25.60
CA ARG A 279 5.36 -11.46 27.00
C ARG A 279 5.04 -12.94 27.19
N GLN A 280 4.41 -13.56 26.19
CA GLN A 280 4.09 -14.99 26.17
C GLN A 280 5.26 -15.75 25.59
#